data_AF-A0A6L7CGK1-F1
#
_entry.id   AF-A0A6L7CGK1-F1
#
_cell.length_a   1.000
_cell.length_b   1.000
_cell.length_c   1.000
_cell.angle_alpha   90.00
_cell.angle_beta   90.00
_cell.angle_gamma   90.00
#
_symmetry.space_group_name_H-M   'P 1'
#
loop_
_entity.id
_entity.type
_entity.pdbx_description
1 polymer ?
#
loop_
_entity_poly.entity_id
_entity_poly.type
_entity_poly.pdbx_seq_one_letter_code
_entity_poly.pdbx_strand_id
1 'polypeptide(L)' 'MCDRQIANIDISKEYDESLGTDDVHYQSFARMAAFFGRHMLPHRHEQYFQMHFLNSGQIELQLDDHRYSVEAPLFVLTP' A
#
# COMPACT_ATOMS: atom_id res chain seq x y z
N MET A 1 10.38 -18.98 16.25
CA MET A 1 10.38 -17.79 15.37
C MET A 1 9.04 -17.12 15.61
N CYS A 2 9.00 -15.90 16.14
CA CYS A 2 7.72 -15.24 16.40
C CYS A 2 7.05 -15.00 15.05
N ASP A 3 5.93 -15.69 14.83
CA ASP A 3 5.03 -15.45 13.72
C ASP A 3 4.43 -14.06 13.93
N ARG A 4 5.13 -13.04 13.43
CA ARG A 4 4.67 -11.66 13.53
C ARG A 4 3.53 -11.56 12.53
N GLN A 5 2.31 -11.72 13.03
CA GLN A 5 1.09 -11.65 12.24
C GLN A 5 1.15 -10.40 11.34
N ILE A 6 1.15 -10.63 10.03
CA ILE A 6 1.12 -9.56 9.03
C ILE A 6 -0.21 -8.83 9.22
N ALA A 7 -0.15 -7.53 9.52
CA ALA A 7 -1.34 -6.74 9.80
C ALA A 7 -2.21 -6.64 8.53
N ASN A 8 -3.53 -6.76 8.69
CA ASN A 8 -4.48 -6.43 7.63
C ASN A 8 -4.87 -4.97 7.78
N ILE A 9 -4.61 -4.15 6.76
CA ILE A 9 -5.03 -2.75 6.75
C ILE A 9 -6.31 -2.63 5.92
N ASP A 10 -7.38 -2.18 6.54
CA ASP A 10 -8.63 -1.87 5.87
C ASP A 10 -8.70 -0.35 5.65
N ILE A 11 -8.32 0.09 4.45
CA ILE A 11 -8.24 1.53 4.12
C ILE A 11 -9.60 2.22 4.32
N SER A 12 -10.71 1.53 4.05
CA SER A 12 -12.06 2.07 4.20
C SER A 12 -12.41 2.39 5.66
N LYS A 13 -11.81 1.67 6.61
CA LYS A 13 -12.03 1.86 8.04
C LYS A 13 -10.96 2.72 8.71
N GLU A 14 -9.71 2.61 8.25
CA GLU A 14 -8.56 3.18 8.94
C GLU A 14 -8.13 4.56 8.43
N TYR A 15 -8.43 4.90 7.17
CA TYR A 15 -7.94 6.14 6.55
C TYR A 15 -9.03 7.20 6.37
N ASP A 16 -10.24 6.80 5.96
CA ASP A 16 -11.31 7.75 5.67
C ASP A 16 -12.71 7.12 5.74
N GLU A 17 -13.39 7.28 6.87
CA GLU A 17 -14.79 6.83 7.07
C GLU A 17 -15.79 7.57 6.16
N SER A 18 -15.39 8.70 5.56
CA SER A 18 -16.28 9.52 4.71
C SER A 18 -16.32 9.10 3.24
N LEU A 19 -15.37 8.26 2.80
CA LEU A 19 -15.24 7.80 1.41
C LEU A 19 -16.12 6.60 1.06
N GLY A 20 -16.96 6.13 1.98
CA GLY A 20 -18.02 5.16 1.69
C GLY A 20 -17.53 3.76 1.32
N THR A 21 -18.50 2.86 1.13
CA THR A 21 -18.34 1.43 0.78
C THR A 21 -18.01 1.22 -0.70
N ASP A 22 -17.26 2.13 -1.32
CA ASP A 22 -17.02 2.05 -2.76
C ASP A 22 -16.03 0.92 -3.07
N ASP A 23 -16.34 0.12 -4.09
CA ASP A 23 -15.52 -1.02 -4.52
C ASP A 23 -14.09 -0.61 -4.95
N VAL A 24 -13.85 0.68 -5.16
CA VAL A 24 -12.58 1.25 -5.60
C VAL A 24 -12.20 2.45 -4.74
N HIS A 25 -11.08 2.33 -4.03
CA HIS A 25 -10.42 3.46 -3.38
C HIS A 25 -9.24 3.96 -4.22
N TYR A 26 -9.14 5.28 -4.41
CA TYR A 26 -8.03 5.92 -5.11
C TYR A 26 -7.42 7.05 -4.27
N GLN A 27 -6.10 7.01 -4.12
CA GLN A 27 -5.36 8.06 -3.44
C GLN A 27 -3.91 8.18 -3.94
N SER A 28 -3.33 9.36 -3.81
CA SER A 28 -1.90 9.56 -4.07
C SER A 28 -1.01 8.97 -2.97
N PHE A 29 0.15 8.43 -3.35
CA PHE A 29 1.18 7.98 -2.41
C PHE A 29 1.56 9.05 -1.38
N ALA A 30 1.65 10.32 -1.79
CA ALA A 30 2.02 11.41 -0.89
C ALA A 30 0.98 11.62 0.22
N ARG A 31 -0.32 11.55 -0.11
CA ARG A 31 -1.40 11.74 0.87
C ARG A 31 -1.55 10.52 1.79
N MET A 32 -1.34 9.32 1.28
CA MET A 32 -1.27 8.10 2.11
C MET A 32 -0.07 8.17 3.07
N ALA A 33 1.10 8.55 2.57
CA ALA A 33 2.31 8.68 3.38
C ALA A 33 2.22 9.81 4.44
N ALA A 34 1.41 10.84 4.20
CA ALA A 34 1.16 11.89 5.20
C ALA A 34 0.39 11.37 6.42
N PHE A 35 -0.38 10.28 6.27
CA PHE A 35 -1.16 9.67 7.35
C PHE A 35 -0.48 8.44 7.95
N PHE A 36 -0.09 7.49 7.10
CA PHE A 36 0.52 6.23 7.54
C PHE A 36 2.04 6.31 7.73
N GLY A 37 2.67 7.38 7.25
CA GLY A 37 4.12 7.51 7.18
C GLY A 37 4.70 6.99 5.85
N ARG A 38 5.95 7.37 5.56
CA ARG A 38 6.67 6.94 4.34
C ARG A 38 7.25 5.52 4.44
N HIS A 39 7.42 5.00 5.65
CA HIS A 39 7.94 3.67 5.91
C HIS A 39 6.84 2.82 6.55
N MET A 40 6.28 1.92 5.76
CA MET A 40 5.27 0.98 6.21
C MET A 40 5.90 -0.35 6.58
N LEU A 41 5.43 -0.94 7.68
CA LEU A 41 5.73 -2.34 7.98
C LEU A 41 5.00 -3.25 6.97
N PRO A 42 5.48 -4.48 6.74
CA PRO A 42 4.75 -5.46 5.95
C PRO A 42 3.30 -5.61 6.45
N HIS A 43 2.36 -5.48 5.53
CA HIS A 43 0.93 -5.57 5.77
C HIS A 43 0.24 -6.20 4.55
N ARG A 44 -1.04 -6.53 4.69
CA ARG A 44 -1.89 -7.04 3.62
C ARG A 44 -3.18 -6.25 3.53
N HIS A 45 -3.88 -6.40 2.41
CA HIS A 45 -5.23 -5.90 2.22
C HIS A 45 -6.10 -7.09 1.81
N GLU A 46 -6.84 -7.66 2.76
CA GLU A 46 -7.76 -8.76 2.50
C GLU A 46 -8.90 -8.30 1.59
N GLN A 47 -9.25 -9.13 0.59
CA GLN A 47 -10.38 -8.91 -0.33
C GLN A 47 -10.20 -7.78 -1.37
N TYR A 48 -9.03 -7.14 -1.43
CA TYR A 48 -8.75 -6.07 -2.38
C TYR A 48 -7.46 -6.32 -3.15
N PHE A 49 -7.53 -6.16 -4.48
CA PHE A 49 -6.34 -5.98 -5.30
C PHE A 49 -5.85 -4.54 -5.18
N GLN A 50 -4.54 -4.33 -5.13
CA GLN A 50 -3.98 -2.98 -5.17
C GLN A 50 -3.19 -2.73 -6.45
N MET A 51 -3.37 -1.53 -6.95
CA MET A 51 -2.74 -1.02 -8.14
C MET A 51 -2.02 0.28 -7.81
N HIS A 52 -0.69 0.26 -7.92
CA HIS A 52 0.14 1.40 -7.64
C HIS A 52 0.77 1.92 -8.93
N PHE A 53 0.64 3.22 -9.17
CA PHE A 53 1.34 3.90 -10.25
C PHE A 53 2.23 4.99 -9.68
N LEU A 54 3.54 4.88 -9.92
CA LEU A 54 4.51 5.90 -9.55
C LEU A 54 4.98 6.63 -10.80
N ASN A 55 4.63 7.92 -10.90
CA ASN A 55 4.95 8.74 -12.06
C ASN A 55 6.38 9.31 -12.01
N SER A 56 6.93 9.56 -10.81
CA SER A 56 8.29 10.09 -10.61
C SER A 56 8.86 9.65 -9.26
N GLY A 57 10.19 9.70 -9.13
CA GLY A 57 10.91 9.32 -7.91
C GLY A 57 11.31 7.85 -7.87
N GLN A 58 11.67 7.37 -6.68
CA GLN A 58 12.13 6.01 -6.41
C GLN A 58 11.30 5.41 -5.27
N ILE A 59 11.13 4.09 -5.28
CA ILE A 59 10.48 3.34 -4.21
C ILE A 59 11.29 2.09 -3.84
N GLU A 60 11.27 1.77 -2.55
CA GLU A 60 11.70 0.48 -2.01
C GLU A 60 10.47 -0.35 -1.66
N LEU A 61 10.38 -1.56 -2.21
CA LEU A 61 9.24 -2.45 -2.03
C LEU A 61 9.72 -3.79 -1.50
N GLN A 62 9.07 -4.27 -0.45
CA GLN A 62 9.14 -5.67 -0.03
C GLN A 62 7.82 -6.34 -0.36
N LEU A 63 7.85 -7.29 -1.29
CA LEU A 63 6.72 -8.13 -1.68
C LEU A 63 7.08 -9.57 -1.34
N ASP A 64 6.42 -10.12 -0.33
CA ASP A 64 6.75 -11.42 0.28
C ASP A 64 8.26 -11.49 0.61
N ASP A 65 8.96 -12.45 0.00
CA ASP A 65 10.39 -12.70 0.18
C ASP A 65 11.30 -11.88 -0.78
N HIS A 66 10.71 -11.05 -1.64
CA HIS A 66 11.44 -10.26 -2.64
C HIS A 66 11.55 -8.80 -2.23
N ARG A 67 12.72 -8.21 -2.52
CA ARG A 67 12.98 -6.78 -2.34
C ARG A 67 13.33 -6.13 -3.66
N TYR A 68 12.69 -5.00 -3.93
CA TYR A 68 12.89 -4.19 -5.12
C TYR A 68 13.29 -2.77 -4.71
N SER A 69 14.26 -2.21 -5.43
CA SER A 69 14.58 -0.78 -5.38
C SER A 69 14.52 -0.27 -6.81
N VAL A 70 13.48 0.49 -7.13
CA VAL A 70 13.10 0.81 -8.52
C VAL A 70 12.74 2.28 -8.69
N GLU A 71 13.09 2.81 -9.86
CA GLU A 71 12.82 4.18 -10.29
C GLU A 71 11.52 4.24 -11.11
N ALA A 72 10.82 5.36 -11.05
CA ALA A 72 9.68 5.67 -11.88
C ALA A 72 10.08 5.97 -13.35
N PRO A 73 9.17 5.82 -14.33
CA PRO A 73 7.77 5.43 -14.17
C PRO A 73 7.62 3.93 -13.95
N LEU A 74 6.79 3.53 -13.00
CA LEU A 74 6.53 2.12 -12.73
C LEU A 74 5.09 1.85 -12.28
N PHE A 75 4.71 0.60 -12.45
CA PHE A 75 3.40 0.08 -12.08
C PHE A 75 3.59 -1.19 -11.25
N VAL A 76 2.91 -1.27 -10.11
CA VAL A 76 2.94 -2.44 -9.22
C VAL A 76 1.53 -2.94 -9.02
N LEU A 77 1.34 -4.24 -9.22
CA LEU A 77 0.10 -4.93 -8.90
C LEU A 77 0.37 -5.87 -7.72
N THR A 78 -0.39 -5.72 -6.64
CA THR A 78 -0.35 -6.63 -5.49
C THR A 78 -1.75 -7.26 -5.33
N PRO A 79 -1.87 -8.59 -5.53
CA PRO A 79 -3.14 -9.29 -5.42
C PRO A 79 -3.56 -9.62 -3.98
#